data_AF-A0A5K4F4Q8-F1
#
_entry.id   AF-A0A5K4F4Q8-F1
#
_cell.length_a   1.000
_cell.length_b   1.000
_cell.length_c   1.000
_cell.angle_alpha   90.00
_cell.angle_beta   90.00
_cell.angle_gamma   90.00
#
_symmetry.space_group_name_H-M   'P 1'
#
loop_
_entity.id
_entity.type
_entity.pdbx_description
1 polymer ?
#
loop_
_entity_poly.entity_id
_entity_poly.type
_entity_poly.pdbx_seq_one_letter_code
_entity_poly.pdbx_strand_id
1 'polypeptide(L)' 'MSQDILKNAAHSQRVRFLYKFILTLHRSLPPHLREIGDKYVKTEFKKHKDVKPEFVQPFMVEWTVKICS' A
#
# COMPACT_ATOMS: atom_id res chain seq x y z
N MET A 1 6.46 -15.80 23.05
CA MET A 1 6.50 -14.94 21.86
C MET A 1 5.07 -14.81 21.33
N SER A 2 4.40 -13.69 21.58
CA SER A 2 2.93 -13.55 21.41
C SER A 2 2.51 -13.50 19.94
N GLN A 3 1.40 -14.16 19.61
CA GLN A 3 0.86 -14.26 18.25
C GLN A 3 0.59 -12.90 17.59
N ASP A 4 0.31 -11.87 18.39
CA ASP A 4 -0.02 -10.51 17.91
C ASP A 4 1.17 -9.79 17.26
N ILE A 5 2.39 -10.05 17.75
CA ILE A 5 3.62 -9.46 17.17
C ILE A 5 3.86 -10.02 15.76
N LEU A 6 3.65 -11.33 15.58
CA LEU A 6 3.80 -12.00 14.28
C LEU A 6 2.75 -11.50 13.28
N LYS A 7 1.50 -11.32 13.71
CA LYS A 7 0.43 -10.77 12.88
C LYS A 7 0.75 -9.33 12.43
N ASN A 8 1.23 -8.48 13.34
CA ASN A 8 1.57 -7.09 13.02
C ASN A 8 2.79 -6.98 12.09
N ALA A 9 3.82 -7.81 12.31
CA ALA A 9 4.97 -7.90 11.42
C ALA A 9 4.57 -8.37 10.01
N ALA A 10 3.73 -9.41 9.92
CA ALA A 10 3.22 -9.90 8.63
C ALA A 10 2.38 -8.84 7.90
N HIS A 11 1.57 -8.08 8.63
CA HIS A 11 0.81 -6.97 8.06
C HIS A 11 1.73 -5.87 7.50
N SER A 12 2.70 -5.41 8.30
CA SER A 12 3.68 -4.40 7.89
C SER A 12 4.48 -4.83 6.65
N GLN A 13 4.82 -6.11 6.55
CA GLN A 13 5.52 -6.66 5.39
C GLN A 13 4.65 -6.63 4.12
N ARG A 14 3.35 -6.97 4.22
CA ARG A 14 2.41 -6.92 3.10
C ARG A 14 2.19 -5.49 2.61
N VAL A 15 2.02 -4.54 3.53
CA VAL A 15 1.88 -3.10 3.20
C VAL A 15 3.12 -2.60 2.46
N ARG A 16 4.32 -2.93 2.96
CA ARG A 16 5.59 -2.56 2.31
C ARG A 16 5.75 -3.20 0.93
N PHE A 17 5.36 -4.46 0.79
CA PHE A 17 5.39 -5.15 -0.50
C PHE A 17 4.48 -4.45 -1.51
N LEU A 18 3.23 -4.19 -1.15
CA LEU A 18 2.25 -3.52 -2.00
C LEU A 18 2.75 -2.13 -2.44
N TYR A 19 3.22 -1.31 -1.50
CA TYR A 19 3.79 0.00 -1.81
C TYR A 19 4.92 -0.07 -2.84
N LYS A 20 5.87 -1.01 -2.67
CA LYS A 20 6.98 -1.20 -3.61
C LYS A 20 6.51 -1.73 -4.96
N PHE A 21 5.54 -2.64 -4.97
CA PHE A 21 4.98 -3.22 -6.18
C PHE A 21 4.33 -2.13 -7.05
N ILE A 22 3.51 -1.27 -6.45
CA ILE A 22 2.85 -0.15 -7.13
C ILE A 22 3.86 0.82 -7.75
N LEU A 23 4.85 1.26 -6.99
CA LEU A 23 5.90 2.14 -7.51
C LEU A 23 6.74 1.48 -8.61
N THR A 24 6.84 0.15 -8.60
CA THR A 24 7.51 -0.60 -9.67
C THR A 24 6.67 -0.61 -10.93
N LEU A 25 5.35 -0.81 -10.82
CA LEU A 25 4.42 -0.73 -11.95
C LEU A 25 4.44 0.67 -12.58
N HIS A 26 4.48 1.73 -11.79
CA HIS A 26 4.56 3.09 -12.32
C HIS A 26 5.82 3.37 -13.16
N ARG A 27 6.87 2.54 -13.06
CA ARG A 27 8.07 2.71 -13.90
C ARG A 27 7.82 2.46 -15.38
N SER A 28 6.77 1.72 -15.73
CA SER A 28 6.37 1.52 -17.14
C SER A 28 5.51 2.67 -17.69
N LEU A 29 5.06 3.60 -16.84
CA LEU A 29 4.25 4.73 -17.25
C LEU A 29 5.12 5.88 -17.81
N PRO A 30 4.57 6.70 -18.72
CA PRO A 30 5.19 7.96 -19.13
C PRO A 30 5.57 8.84 -17.92
N PRO A 31 6.67 9.61 -17.98
CA PRO A 31 7.21 10.33 -16.83
C PRO A 31 6.20 11.21 -16.07
N HIS A 32 5.34 11.93 -16.80
CA HIS A 32 4.30 12.79 -16.21
C HIS A 32 3.23 11.99 -15.46
N LEU A 33 2.78 10.86 -16.02
CA LEU A 33 1.78 10.00 -15.39
C LEU A 33 2.35 9.28 -14.17
N ARG A 34 3.62 8.85 -14.27
CA ARG A 34 4.36 8.27 -13.15
C ARG A 34 4.44 9.24 -11.98
N GLU A 35 4.79 10.50 -12.22
CA GLU A 35 4.92 11.49 -11.15
C GLU A 35 3.58 11.74 -10.44
N ILE A 36 2.50 11.88 -11.20
CA ILE A 36 1.14 12.04 -10.64
C ILE A 36 0.74 10.80 -9.83
N GLY A 37 0.95 9.61 -10.37
CA GLY A 37 0.66 8.34 -9.70
C GLY A 37 1.48 8.16 -8.42
N ASP A 38 2.79 8.39 -8.48
CA ASP A 38 3.70 8.27 -7.33
C ASP A 38 3.31 9.24 -6.21
N LYS A 39 2.95 10.48 -6.55
CA LYS A 39 2.49 11.48 -5.59
C LYS A 39 1.19 11.03 -4.93
N TYR A 40 0.23 10.53 -5.71
CA TYR A 40 -1.03 10.01 -5.18
C TYR A 40 -0.80 8.85 -4.20
N VAL A 41 -0.06 7.82 -4.61
CA VAL A 41 0.23 6.63 -3.78
C VAL A 41 0.90 7.02 -2.47
N LYS A 42 1.93 7.88 -2.52
CA LYS A 42 2.62 8.36 -1.31
C LYS A 42 1.66 9.08 -0.37
N THR A 43 0.73 9.87 -0.90
CA THR A 43 -0.22 10.64 -0.10
C THR A 43 -1.23 9.72 0.58
N GLU A 44 -1.78 8.75 -0.15
CA GLU A 44 -2.75 7.79 0.39
C GLU A 44 -2.13 6.87 1.43
N PHE A 45 -0.95 6.28 1.18
CA PHE A 45 -0.26 5.46 2.18
C PHE A 45 0.16 6.26 3.42
N LYS A 46 0.47 7.56 3.28
CA LYS A 46 0.77 8.43 4.43
C LYS A 46 -0.48 8.68 5.26
N LYS A 47 -1.63 8.98 4.64
CA LYS A 47 -2.91 9.14 5.35
C LYS A 47 -3.34 7.87 6.08
N HIS A 48 -3.07 6.70 5.48
CA HIS A 48 -3.45 5.41 6.07
C HIS A 48 -2.57 4.94 7.22
N LYS A 49 -1.43 5.60 7.46
CA LYS A 49 -0.50 5.26 8.54
C LYS A 49 -1.09 5.54 9.93
N ASP A 50 -1.87 6.62 10.06
CA ASP A 50 -2.39 7.12 11.33
C ASP A 50 -3.90 6.82 11.51
N VAL A 51 -4.49 6.10 10.56
CA VAL A 51 -5.91 5.78 10.54
C VAL A 51 -6.24 4.63 11.50
N LYS A 52 -7.49 4.61 11.99
CA LYS A 52 -7.97 3.54 12.86
C LYS A 52 -7.80 2.15 12.21
N PRO A 53 -7.43 1.11 12.98
CA PRO A 53 -7.22 -0.25 12.47
C PRO A 53 -8.40 -0.84 11.66
N GLU A 54 -9.61 -0.38 11.95
CA GLU A 54 -10.85 -0.78 11.25
C GLU A 54 -10.85 -0.45 9.74
N PHE A 55 -10.16 0.61 9.31
CA PHE A 55 -10.07 0.98 7.90
C PHE A 55 -8.84 0.40 7.19
N VAL A 56 -7.94 -0.26 7.93
CA VAL A 56 -6.71 -0.84 7.36
C VAL A 56 -7.02 -2.08 6.52
N GLN A 57 -7.94 -2.94 6.96
CA GLN A 57 -8.33 -4.13 6.22
C GLN A 57 -9.04 -3.81 4.89
N PRO A 58 -10.08 -2.96 4.86
CA PRO A 58 -10.72 -2.53 3.60
C PRO A 58 -9.73 -1.90 2.62
N PHE A 59 -8.80 -1.05 3.11
CA PHE A 59 -7.75 -0.46 2.28
C PHE A 59 -6.87 -1.52 1.64
N MET A 60 -6.41 -2.51 2.40
CA MET A 60 -5.57 -3.58 1.84
C MET A 60 -6.29 -4.38 0.77
N VAL A 61 -7.59 -4.65 0.93
CA VAL A 61 -8.42 -5.35 -0.07
C VAL A 61 -8.56 -4.51 -1.33
N GLU A 62 -8.96 -3.25 -1.19
CA GLU A 62 -9.18 -2.35 -2.34
C GLU A 62 -7.92 -2.21 -3.18
N TRP A 63 -6.77 -2.02 -2.54
CA TRP A 63 -5.49 -1.79 -3.24
C TRP A 63 -4.84 -3.06 -3.79
N THR A 64 -5.22 -4.25 -3.31
CA THR A 64 -4.78 -5.51 -3.93
C THR A 64 -5.70 -5.95 -5.06
N VAL A 65 -7.01 -5.73 -4.95
CA VAL A 65 -7.98 -6.11 -5.99
C VAL A 65 -7.87 -5.18 -7.20
N LYS A 66 -7.81 -3.86 -6.99
CA LYS A 66 -7.76 -2.86 -8.09
C LYS A 66 -6.48 -2.91 -8.92
N ILE A 67 -5.42 -3.50 -8.41
CA ILE A 67 -4.10 -3.53 -9.08
C ILE A 67 -3.85 -4.87 -9.78
N CYS A 68 -4.60 -5.91 -9.40
CA CYS A 68 -4.50 -7.26 -9.96
C CYS A 68 -5.66 -7.63 -10.90
N SER A 69 -6.58 -6.71 -11.20
CA SER A 69 -7.61 -6.85 -12.25
C SER A 69 -7.23 -6.01 -13.46
#